data_AF-A0AA96EGJ4-F1
#
_entry.id   AF-A0AA96EGJ4-F1
#
_cell.length_a   1.000
_cell.length_b   1.000
_cell.length_c   1.000
_cell.angle_alpha   90.00
_cell.angle_beta   90.00
_cell.angle_gamma   90.00
#
_symmetry.space_group_name_H-M   'P 1'
#
loop_
_entity.id
_entity.type
_entity.pdbx_description
1 polymer ?
#
loop_
_entity_poly.entity_id
_entity_poly.type
_entity_poly.pdbx_seq_one_letter_code
_entity_poly.pdbx_strand_id
1 'polypeptide(L)'
;MAQQQINLGTPPTGADGDTVRTALSKCVNNFNDLDARVTTAASTANAALPMAGGSMMGSIVNRLNTYTNVGMQITNPSGGGIGGSWSDWVNRGAAIQLDCLNPQAAYQIVRASHWGSRHLASIDAYEGGSLTSQPRLHIHVGGTTNAFQFVEGGSAIFAGTLTQNSDHRIKDDVTDLEPASVAERLRSIRAIEYTDKRDTSSRRVGVIAHELQALFPLLVDGVKDAVNTTQVWEGDLTPYEPGTEPHDYVPPIRVKRDEPALQNVNYIGLIPYLIAAWQASDARVAALEKRIEAISSK
;
A
#
# COMPACT_ATOMS: atom_id res chain seq x y z
N MET A 1 9.32 -51.89 13.65
CA MET A 1 9.08 -53.31 13.28
C MET A 1 7.68 -53.72 13.77
N ALA A 2 7.14 -54.86 13.33
CA ALA A 2 5.91 -55.38 13.92
C ALA A 2 6.16 -55.81 15.38
N GLN A 3 5.21 -55.56 16.28
CA GLN A 3 5.32 -55.92 17.69
C GLN A 3 5.55 -57.43 17.83
N GLN A 4 6.63 -57.83 18.50
CA GLN A 4 6.92 -59.23 18.76
C GLN A 4 6.09 -59.67 19.98
N GLN A 5 5.04 -60.46 19.74
CA GLN A 5 4.24 -61.03 20.81
C GLN A 5 4.94 -62.25 21.44
N ILE A 6 4.81 -62.38 22.76
CA ILE A 6 5.27 -63.56 23.51
C ILE A 6 4.24 -64.66 23.30
N ASN A 7 4.70 -65.83 22.84
CA ASN A 7 3.87 -67.03 22.79
C ASN A 7 3.87 -67.70 24.16
N LEU A 8 2.71 -67.75 24.82
CA LEU A 8 2.57 -68.36 26.14
C LEU A 8 2.41 -69.89 26.10
N GLY A 9 2.31 -70.48 24.91
CA GLY A 9 2.04 -71.90 24.73
C GLY A 9 0.60 -72.30 25.09
N THR A 10 0.31 -73.59 24.99
CA THR A 10 -1.02 -74.16 25.22
C THR A 10 -1.24 -74.44 26.72
N PRO A 11 -2.30 -73.89 27.36
CA PRO A 11 -2.60 -74.17 28.77
C PRO A 11 -2.87 -75.66 29.05
N PRO A 12 -2.67 -76.17 30.28
CA PRO A 12 -2.29 -75.43 31.50
C PRO A 12 -0.77 -75.32 31.72
N THR A 13 0.06 -76.05 30.97
CA THR A 13 1.51 -76.12 31.20
C THR A 13 2.35 -75.21 30.30
N GLY A 14 1.86 -74.82 29.11
CA GLY A 14 2.52 -73.85 28.23
C GLY A 14 3.91 -74.25 27.74
N ALA A 15 4.26 -75.55 27.76
CA ALA A 15 5.62 -76.03 27.50
C ALA A 15 6.10 -75.83 26.04
N ASP A 16 5.19 -75.57 25.12
CA ASP A 16 5.39 -75.23 23.70
C ASP A 16 5.53 -73.71 23.45
N GLY A 17 5.49 -72.89 24.51
CA GLY A 17 5.67 -71.44 24.45
C GLY A 17 7.13 -70.99 24.27
N ASP A 18 7.32 -69.67 24.24
CA ASP A 18 8.66 -69.08 24.23
C ASP A 18 9.42 -69.39 25.52
N THR A 19 10.70 -69.73 25.41
CA THR A 19 11.58 -69.79 26.60
C THR A 19 11.71 -68.42 27.25
N VAL A 20 12.06 -68.36 28.54
CA VAL A 20 12.32 -67.09 29.26
C VAL A 20 13.32 -66.21 28.51
N ARG A 21 14.37 -66.80 27.92
CA ARG A 21 15.36 -66.07 27.11
C ARG A 21 14.75 -65.48 25.83
N THR A 22 13.93 -66.27 25.11
CA THR A 22 13.26 -65.82 23.88
C THR A 22 12.26 -64.70 24.18
N ALA A 23 11.44 -64.86 25.23
CA ALA A 23 10.48 -63.85 25.68
C ALA A 23 11.17 -62.54 26.07
N LEU A 24 12.24 -62.60 26.86
CA LEU A 24 13.02 -61.41 27.24
C LEU A 24 13.70 -60.76 26.03
N SER A 25 14.19 -61.55 25.06
CA SER A 25 14.75 -61.00 23.82
C SER A 25 13.70 -60.28 22.97
N LYS A 26 12.48 -60.81 22.87
CA LYS A 26 11.34 -60.13 22.22
C LYS A 26 11.00 -58.81 22.92
N CYS A 27 11.00 -58.79 24.25
CA CYS A 27 10.81 -57.56 25.03
C CYS A 27 11.90 -56.52 24.71
N VAL A 28 13.18 -56.91 24.76
CA VAL A 28 14.30 -56.02 24.43
C VAL A 28 14.16 -55.45 23.02
N ASN A 29 13.81 -56.29 22.03
CA ASN A 29 13.60 -55.85 20.66
C ASN A 29 12.45 -54.84 20.55
N ASN A 30 11.33 -55.06 21.24
CA ASN A 30 10.20 -54.14 21.26
C ASN A 30 10.57 -52.80 21.94
N PHE A 31 11.34 -52.82 23.03
CA PHE A 31 11.80 -51.59 23.70
C PHE A 31 12.75 -50.77 22.83
N ASN A 32 13.70 -51.42 22.15
CA ASN A 32 14.61 -50.74 21.23
C ASN A 32 13.85 -50.11 20.04
N ASP A 33 12.85 -50.80 19.50
CA ASP A 33 12.00 -50.26 18.43
C ASP A 33 11.18 -49.06 18.93
N LEU A 34 10.64 -49.13 20.16
CA LEU A 34 9.91 -48.03 20.76
C LEU A 34 10.82 -46.81 20.98
N ASP A 35 12.02 -47.00 21.51
CA ASP A 35 12.98 -45.91 21.74
C ASP A 35 13.39 -45.23 20.42
N ALA A 36 13.64 -46.01 19.36
CA ALA A 36 13.93 -45.49 18.03
C ALA A 36 12.75 -44.69 17.45
N ARG A 37 11.52 -45.19 17.61
CA ARG A 37 10.30 -44.49 17.15
C ARG A 37 10.05 -43.21 17.94
N VAL A 38 10.23 -43.22 19.25
CA VAL A 38 10.10 -42.03 20.11
C VAL A 38 11.16 -40.99 19.76
N THR A 39 12.40 -41.41 19.55
CA THR A 39 13.49 -40.51 19.14
C THR A 39 13.19 -39.84 17.79
N THR A 40 12.67 -40.61 16.83
CA THR A 40 12.29 -40.09 15.50
C THR A 40 11.07 -39.16 15.58
N ALA A 41 10.07 -39.50 16.40
CA ALA A 41 8.91 -38.65 16.63
C ALA A 41 9.31 -37.33 17.31
N ALA A 42 10.19 -37.38 18.30
CA ALA A 42 10.71 -36.21 19.00
C ALA A 42 11.53 -35.31 18.06
N SER A 43 12.40 -35.87 17.21
CA SER A 43 13.15 -35.08 16.24
C SER A 43 12.24 -34.41 15.20
N THR A 44 11.22 -35.12 14.73
CA THR A 44 10.22 -34.57 13.80
C THR A 44 9.41 -33.44 14.45
N ALA A 45 8.97 -33.63 15.70
CA ALA A 45 8.23 -32.61 16.45
C ALA A 45 9.10 -31.38 16.75
N ASN A 46 10.37 -31.57 17.12
CA ASN A 46 11.32 -30.48 17.38
C ASN A 46 11.69 -29.69 16.11
N ALA A 47 11.60 -30.31 14.94
CA ALA A 47 11.80 -29.64 13.66
C ALA A 47 10.54 -28.92 13.14
N ALA A 48 9.36 -29.24 13.69
CA ALA A 48 8.11 -28.60 13.33
C ALA A 48 7.95 -27.25 14.05
N LEU A 49 7.37 -26.28 13.36
CA LEU A 49 6.94 -25.04 13.99
C LEU A 49 5.72 -25.31 14.88
N PRO A 50 5.66 -24.75 16.11
CA PRO A 50 4.51 -24.96 17.00
C PRO A 50 3.22 -24.42 16.39
N MET A 51 2.10 -25.09 16.65
CA MET A 51 0.77 -24.63 16.20
C MET A 51 0.36 -23.28 16.81
N ALA A 52 0.88 -22.96 18.00
CA ALA A 52 0.68 -21.66 18.64
C ALA A 52 1.56 -20.55 18.04
N GLY A 53 2.35 -20.86 17.01
CA GLY A 53 3.36 -19.97 16.45
C GLY A 53 4.71 -20.06 17.18
N GLY A 54 5.73 -19.45 16.59
CA GLY A 54 7.10 -19.38 17.11
C GLY A 54 7.98 -18.52 16.20
N SER A 55 9.14 -18.06 16.70
CA SER A 55 10.06 -17.24 15.90
C SER A 55 10.88 -18.09 14.95
N MET A 56 10.79 -17.82 13.64
CA MET A 56 11.68 -18.45 12.65
C MET A 56 12.98 -17.67 12.57
N MET A 57 14.08 -18.24 13.07
CA MET A 57 15.41 -17.60 13.00
C MET A 57 16.16 -17.86 11.68
N GLY A 58 15.64 -18.75 10.83
CA GLY A 58 16.23 -19.12 9.54
C GLY A 58 15.58 -18.41 8.36
N SER A 59 16.21 -18.50 7.18
CA SER A 59 15.58 -18.04 5.94
C SER A 59 14.34 -18.86 5.63
N ILE A 60 13.20 -18.18 5.44
CA ILE A 60 12.00 -18.80 4.88
C ILE A 60 12.25 -18.95 3.38
N VAL A 61 12.68 -20.14 2.96
CA VAL A 61 12.92 -20.45 1.55
C VAL A 61 11.71 -21.19 1.00
N ASN A 62 10.87 -20.52 0.21
CA ASN A 62 9.85 -21.19 -0.58
C ASN A 62 10.49 -21.80 -1.85
N ARG A 63 10.98 -23.04 -1.78
CA ARG A 63 11.52 -23.78 -2.94
C ARG A 63 10.38 -24.45 -3.70
N LEU A 64 9.84 -23.77 -4.71
CA LEU A 64 8.82 -24.35 -5.59
C LEU A 64 9.48 -25.07 -6.78
N ASN A 65 9.17 -26.35 -6.96
CA ASN A 65 9.45 -27.11 -8.17
C ASN A 65 8.18 -27.13 -9.05
N THR A 66 8.14 -26.23 -10.04
CA THR A 66 7.21 -26.16 -11.20
C THR A 66 5.67 -25.99 -11.01
N TYR A 67 5.12 -25.06 -11.82
CA TYR A 67 3.73 -24.86 -12.33
C TYR A 67 2.50 -24.59 -11.44
N THR A 68 2.61 -24.31 -10.15
CA THR A 68 1.50 -23.66 -9.40
C THR A 68 2.06 -22.56 -8.49
N ASN A 69 2.22 -21.36 -9.06
CA ASN A 69 2.93 -20.25 -8.47
C ASN A 69 2.13 -19.55 -7.38
N VAL A 70 2.36 -19.86 -6.10
CA VAL A 70 2.04 -18.93 -5.02
C VAL A 70 3.19 -18.84 -4.02
N GLY A 71 3.86 -17.69 -3.99
CA GLY A 71 5.03 -17.42 -3.14
C GLY A 71 4.66 -17.32 -1.65
N MET A 72 3.74 -16.42 -1.33
CA MET A 72 3.08 -16.34 -0.02
C MET A 72 1.59 -16.16 -0.32
N GLN A 73 0.76 -17.11 0.10
CA GLN A 73 -0.68 -17.02 -0.07
C GLN A 73 -1.32 -16.75 1.28
N ILE A 74 -2.13 -15.69 1.35
CA ILE A 74 -3.01 -15.45 2.49
C ILE A 74 -4.39 -15.96 2.10
N THR A 75 -4.68 -17.19 2.50
CA THR A 75 -5.95 -17.85 2.21
C THR A 75 -6.76 -17.96 3.48
N ASN A 76 -8.00 -17.47 3.45
CA ASN A 76 -8.99 -17.76 4.47
C ASN A 76 -10.01 -18.76 3.88
N PRO A 77 -10.21 -19.96 4.48
CA PRO A 77 -11.17 -20.95 3.98
C PRO A 77 -12.65 -20.53 4.16
N SER A 78 -12.95 -19.46 4.89
CA SER A 78 -14.31 -18.99 5.17
C SER A 78 -14.53 -17.54 4.73
N GLY A 79 -15.10 -17.37 3.53
CA GLY A 79 -16.02 -16.31 3.09
C GLY A 79 -15.58 -14.83 3.03
N GLY A 80 -14.65 -14.35 3.86
CA GLY A 80 -14.38 -12.91 4.01
C GLY A 80 -12.99 -12.41 3.62
N GLY A 81 -12.01 -13.31 3.46
CA GLY A 81 -10.61 -12.91 3.27
C GLY A 81 -10.06 -12.08 4.44
N ILE A 82 -8.99 -11.32 4.20
CA ILE A 82 -8.46 -10.29 5.13
C ILE A 82 -9.01 -8.88 4.83
N GLY A 83 -10.01 -8.80 3.95
CA GLY A 83 -10.59 -7.54 3.48
C GLY A 83 -11.53 -6.90 4.51
N GLY A 84 -11.82 -5.62 4.32
CA GLY A 84 -12.72 -4.82 5.15
C GLY A 84 -13.29 -3.64 4.38
N SER A 85 -14.07 -2.77 5.06
CA SER A 85 -14.60 -1.54 4.46
C SER A 85 -13.47 -0.64 3.96
N TRP A 86 -13.66 0.02 2.82
CA TRP A 86 -12.65 0.94 2.26
C TRP A 86 -12.27 2.07 3.22
N SER A 87 -13.26 2.66 3.89
CA SER A 87 -13.07 3.76 4.86
C SER A 87 -12.38 3.32 6.15
N ASP A 88 -12.32 2.02 6.42
CA ASP A 88 -11.75 1.45 7.63
C ASP A 88 -10.41 0.76 7.33
N TRP A 89 -9.55 1.47 6.62
CA TRP A 89 -8.27 0.91 6.23
C TRP A 89 -7.35 0.68 7.43
N VAL A 90 -7.51 1.44 8.53
CA VAL A 90 -6.68 1.40 9.74
C VAL A 90 -6.85 0.08 10.49
N ASN A 91 -8.09 -0.41 10.64
CA ASN A 91 -8.38 -1.66 11.36
C ASN A 91 -8.46 -2.89 10.44
N ARG A 92 -8.21 -2.72 9.14
CA ARG A 92 -8.25 -3.82 8.19
C ARG A 92 -7.01 -4.71 8.36
N GLY A 93 -7.22 -6.03 8.30
CA GLY A 93 -6.11 -6.99 8.35
C GLY A 93 -5.07 -6.74 7.26
N ALA A 94 -3.81 -6.59 7.67
CA ALA A 94 -2.69 -6.39 6.77
C ALA A 94 -2.16 -7.74 6.26
N ALA A 95 -1.87 -7.80 4.96
CA ALA A 95 -1.19 -8.96 4.38
C ALA A 95 0.26 -9.06 4.88
N ILE A 96 0.89 -7.90 5.04
CA ILE A 96 2.23 -7.73 5.61
C ILE A 96 2.10 -6.55 6.57
N GLN A 97 2.37 -6.79 7.86
CA GLN A 97 2.48 -5.75 8.87
C GLN A 97 3.96 -5.52 9.20
N LEU A 98 4.35 -4.26 9.32
CA LEU A 98 5.70 -3.84 9.68
C LEU A 98 5.60 -2.89 10.87
N ASP A 99 6.03 -3.36 12.04
CA ASP A 99 5.93 -2.58 13.27
C ASP A 99 7.07 -1.55 13.33
N CYS A 100 6.69 -0.27 13.26
CA CYS A 100 7.61 0.87 13.18
C CYS A 100 7.69 1.57 14.55
N LEU A 101 8.37 0.97 15.54
CA LEU A 101 8.34 1.44 16.94
C LEU A 101 9.13 2.73 17.22
N ASN A 102 10.17 3.04 16.43
CA ASN A 102 11.03 4.20 16.65
C ASN A 102 10.73 5.29 15.61
N PRO A 103 10.17 6.45 16.02
CA PRO A 103 9.79 7.52 15.10
C PRO A 103 11.00 8.14 14.37
N GLN A 104 12.22 7.92 14.86
CA GLN A 104 13.46 8.41 14.27
C GLN A 104 14.06 7.47 13.22
N ALA A 105 13.54 6.25 13.07
CA ALA A 105 14.04 5.27 12.13
C ALA A 105 13.12 5.14 10.90
N ALA A 106 13.71 4.89 9.74
CA ALA A 106 12.99 4.50 8.54
C ALA A 106 13.00 2.97 8.41
N TYR A 107 11.85 2.39 8.06
CA TYR A 107 11.63 0.95 8.03
C TYR A 107 11.36 0.48 6.60
N GLN A 108 12.26 -0.35 6.05
CA GLN A 108 12.11 -0.88 4.70
C GLN A 108 11.04 -1.97 4.65
N ILE A 109 10.02 -1.77 3.82
CA ILE A 109 8.96 -2.74 3.55
C ILE A 109 9.46 -3.79 2.56
N VAL A 110 10.11 -3.35 1.47
CA VAL A 110 10.67 -4.23 0.44
C VAL A 110 11.91 -3.63 -0.20
N ARG A 111 12.79 -4.48 -0.73
CA ARG A 111 14.00 -4.07 -1.45
C ARG A 111 14.39 -5.06 -2.55
N ALA A 112 14.72 -4.54 -3.72
CA ALA A 112 15.36 -5.29 -4.80
C ALA A 112 16.88 -5.02 -4.80
N SER A 113 17.68 -6.08 -4.64
CA SER A 113 19.14 -6.00 -4.52
C SER A 113 19.83 -6.86 -5.56
N HIS A 114 20.85 -6.31 -6.23
CA HIS A 114 21.87 -7.08 -6.92
C HIS A 114 23.10 -7.17 -6.01
N TRP A 115 23.20 -8.28 -5.29
CA TRP A 115 24.32 -8.53 -4.38
C TRP A 115 25.67 -8.49 -5.09
N GLY A 116 26.68 -7.88 -4.45
CA GLY A 116 27.98 -7.63 -5.07
C GLY A 116 28.01 -6.44 -6.04
N SER A 117 26.89 -5.77 -6.28
CA SER A 117 26.82 -4.58 -7.12
C SER A 117 26.09 -3.43 -6.43
N ARG A 118 24.75 -3.40 -6.47
CA ARG A 118 23.95 -2.28 -5.92
C ARG A 118 22.53 -2.69 -5.55
N HIS A 119 21.90 -1.88 -4.71
CA HIS A 119 20.45 -1.88 -4.55
C HIS A 119 19.80 -1.19 -5.75
N LEU A 120 18.69 -1.76 -6.23
CA LEU A 120 17.98 -1.28 -7.42
C LEU A 120 16.84 -0.36 -7.03
N ALA A 121 16.03 -0.79 -6.07
CA ALA A 121 14.89 -0.02 -5.56
C ALA A 121 14.47 -0.53 -4.17
N SER A 122 13.82 0.33 -3.40
CA SER A 122 13.16 -0.04 -2.14
C SER A 122 11.95 0.84 -1.86
N ILE A 123 11.07 0.33 -1.00
CA ILE A 123 9.97 1.09 -0.40
C ILE A 123 10.14 1.03 1.11
N ASP A 124 10.00 2.17 1.78
CA ASP A 124 10.12 2.32 3.23
C ASP A 124 9.10 3.30 3.77
N ALA A 125 8.73 3.09 5.03
CA ALA A 125 7.92 3.99 5.83
C ALA A 125 8.80 4.73 6.83
N TYR A 126 8.54 6.02 7.01
CA TYR A 126 9.22 6.87 7.99
C TYR A 126 8.21 7.79 8.67
N GLU A 127 8.19 7.77 9.99
CA GLU A 127 7.24 8.56 10.80
C GLU A 127 7.54 10.07 10.77
N GLY A 128 8.75 10.46 10.35
CA GLY A 128 9.13 11.87 10.23
C GLY A 128 9.92 12.40 11.42
N GLY A 129 10.42 11.53 12.30
CA GLY A 129 11.39 11.88 13.36
C GLY A 129 10.80 12.11 14.74
N SER A 130 9.47 12.18 14.86
CA SER A 130 8.74 12.30 16.13
C SER A 130 7.31 11.80 15.97
N LEU A 131 6.63 11.52 17.09
CA LEU A 131 5.23 11.06 17.11
C LEU A 131 4.21 12.11 16.60
N THR A 132 4.65 13.36 16.40
CA THR A 132 3.81 14.45 15.88
C THR A 132 4.25 14.92 14.50
N SER A 133 5.29 14.30 13.94
CA SER A 133 5.73 14.56 12.58
C SER A 133 4.78 13.89 11.58
N GLN A 134 4.73 14.43 10.37
CA GLN A 134 3.93 13.84 9.30
C GLN A 134 4.57 12.54 8.81
N PRO A 135 3.84 11.41 8.81
CA PRO A 135 4.35 10.15 8.27
C PRO A 135 4.54 10.23 6.76
N ARG A 136 5.50 9.45 6.26
CA ARG A 136 5.94 9.48 4.87
C ARG A 136 6.20 8.07 4.35
N LEU A 137 5.79 7.82 3.11
CA LEU A 137 6.18 6.65 2.34
C LEU A 137 7.17 7.09 1.26
N HIS A 138 8.34 6.46 1.22
CA HIS A 138 9.35 6.76 0.21
C HIS A 138 9.48 5.60 -0.77
N ILE A 139 9.70 5.94 -2.04
CA ILE A 139 10.10 4.99 -3.07
C ILE A 139 11.49 5.42 -3.55
N HIS A 140 12.48 4.58 -3.27
CA HIS A 140 13.85 4.78 -3.71
C HIS A 140 14.10 4.00 -4.99
N VAL A 141 14.74 4.64 -5.97
CA VAL A 141 15.19 4.01 -7.20
C VAL A 141 16.62 4.45 -7.48
N GLY A 142 17.52 3.46 -7.64
CA GLY A 142 18.94 3.72 -7.75
C GLY A 142 19.53 4.32 -6.47
N GLY A 143 20.42 5.30 -6.61
CA GLY A 143 21.14 5.94 -5.49
C GLY A 143 20.53 7.25 -4.99
N THR A 144 19.41 7.71 -5.56
CA THR A 144 18.81 8.99 -5.19
C THR A 144 17.93 8.83 -3.97
N THR A 145 18.40 9.32 -2.84
CA THR A 145 17.59 9.44 -1.62
C THR A 145 16.43 10.41 -1.87
N ASN A 146 15.27 10.15 -1.29
CA ASN A 146 14.15 11.11 -1.27
C ASN A 146 13.57 11.45 -2.67
N ALA A 147 13.77 10.58 -3.67
CA ALA A 147 13.36 10.84 -5.05
C ALA A 147 11.85 10.92 -5.23
N PHE A 148 11.12 9.99 -4.60
CA PHE A 148 9.66 9.91 -4.65
C PHE A 148 9.13 9.79 -3.23
N GLN A 149 8.41 10.80 -2.79
CA GLN A 149 7.88 10.88 -1.44
C GLN A 149 6.39 11.08 -1.50
N PHE A 150 5.65 10.23 -0.79
CA PHE A 150 4.25 10.43 -0.48
C PHE A 150 4.17 10.86 0.97
N VAL A 151 3.55 12.00 1.23
CA VAL A 151 3.44 12.56 2.57
C VAL A 151 1.97 12.67 2.96
N GLU A 152 1.74 12.81 4.25
CA GLU A 152 0.40 12.97 4.81
C GLU A 152 -0.42 14.05 4.08
N GLY A 153 -1.75 13.88 4.05
CA GLY A 153 -2.66 14.84 3.44
C GLY A 153 -2.75 14.73 1.91
N GLY A 154 -2.20 13.66 1.32
CA GLY A 154 -2.32 13.38 -0.12
C GLY A 154 -1.33 14.17 -0.98
N SER A 155 -0.25 14.68 -0.40
CA SER A 155 0.79 15.38 -1.14
C SER A 155 1.89 14.42 -1.59
N ALA A 156 2.53 14.73 -2.72
CA ALA A 156 3.66 13.97 -3.23
C ALA A 156 4.77 14.89 -3.74
N ILE A 157 6.02 14.46 -3.58
CA ILE A 157 7.21 15.16 -4.05
C ILE A 157 7.95 14.24 -5.02
N PHE A 158 8.17 14.74 -6.24
CA PHE A 158 8.97 14.10 -7.28
C PHE A 158 10.20 14.97 -7.50
N ALA A 159 11.38 14.48 -7.10
CA ALA A 159 12.62 15.25 -7.23
C ALA A 159 13.08 15.40 -8.70
N GLY A 160 12.62 14.50 -9.57
CA GLY A 160 12.88 14.52 -11.00
C GLY A 160 11.71 15.09 -11.81
N THR A 161 11.74 14.83 -13.12
CA THR A 161 10.68 15.27 -14.05
C THR A 161 9.51 14.30 -14.06
N LEU A 162 8.28 14.82 -13.96
CA LEU A 162 7.05 14.08 -14.26
C LEU A 162 6.76 14.15 -15.77
N THR A 163 6.93 13.04 -16.47
CA THR A 163 6.65 12.93 -17.91
C THR A 163 5.26 12.37 -18.15
N GLN A 164 4.49 13.01 -19.03
CA GLN A 164 3.13 12.59 -19.41
C GLN A 164 3.10 12.20 -20.88
N ASN A 165 2.50 11.05 -21.19
CA ASN A 165 2.35 10.60 -22.58
C ASN A 165 1.35 11.50 -23.33
N SER A 166 1.68 11.88 -24.56
CA SER A 166 0.85 12.77 -25.40
C SER A 166 0.91 12.39 -26.89
N ASP A 167 1.15 11.12 -27.18
CA ASP A 167 1.23 10.59 -28.55
C ASP A 167 -0.16 10.66 -29.24
N HIS A 168 -0.21 10.96 -30.54
CA HIS A 168 -1.48 10.99 -31.28
C HIS A 168 -2.18 9.62 -31.32
N ARG A 169 -1.45 8.50 -31.21
CA ARG A 169 -2.01 7.14 -31.22
C ARG A 169 -2.84 6.80 -29.99
N ILE A 170 -2.71 7.59 -28.92
CA ILE A 170 -3.53 7.47 -27.70
C ILE A 170 -4.62 8.55 -27.63
N LYS A 171 -4.90 9.24 -28.74
CA LYS A 171 -5.89 10.33 -28.83
C LYS A 171 -6.91 10.02 -29.92
N ASP A 172 -8.16 10.35 -29.63
CA ASP A 172 -9.29 10.31 -30.57
C ASP A 172 -10.09 11.62 -30.40
N ASP A 173 -10.96 11.95 -31.35
CA ASP A 173 -11.78 13.17 -31.37
C ASP A 173 -10.98 14.48 -31.16
N VAL A 174 -9.87 14.61 -31.89
CA VAL A 174 -8.97 15.77 -31.76
C VAL A 174 -9.61 17.02 -32.38
N THR A 175 -9.97 17.98 -31.53
CA THR A 175 -10.52 19.28 -31.92
C THR A 175 -9.59 20.42 -31.50
N ASP A 176 -9.45 21.43 -32.35
CA ASP A 176 -8.64 22.61 -32.07
C ASP A 176 -9.27 23.53 -31.03
N LEU A 177 -8.42 24.22 -30.26
CA LEU A 177 -8.84 25.22 -29.30
C LEU A 177 -8.99 26.59 -29.98
N GLU A 178 -10.19 27.17 -29.95
CA GLU A 178 -10.45 28.51 -30.48
C GLU A 178 -9.72 29.61 -29.66
N PRO A 179 -8.63 30.21 -30.18
CA PRO A 179 -7.72 31.04 -29.40
C PRO A 179 -8.39 32.23 -28.71
N ALA A 180 -9.25 32.96 -29.44
CA ALA A 180 -9.88 34.18 -28.93
C ALA A 180 -10.84 33.90 -27.77
N SER A 181 -11.64 32.83 -27.90
CA SER A 181 -12.59 32.38 -26.87
C SER A 181 -11.86 31.85 -25.64
N VAL A 182 -10.79 31.08 -25.83
CA VAL A 182 -9.94 30.62 -24.73
C VAL A 182 -9.30 31.79 -23.99
N ALA A 183 -8.78 32.78 -24.71
CA ALA A 183 -8.19 33.97 -24.11
C ALA A 183 -9.19 34.78 -23.28
N GLU A 184 -10.43 34.87 -23.73
CA GLU A 184 -11.52 35.52 -22.98
C GLU A 184 -11.79 34.78 -21.67
N ARG A 185 -12.00 33.45 -21.72
CA ARG A 185 -12.23 32.64 -20.53
C ARG A 185 -11.06 32.67 -19.54
N LEU A 186 -9.82 32.63 -20.03
CA LEU A 186 -8.62 32.71 -19.18
C LEU A 186 -8.54 34.04 -18.43
N ARG A 187 -8.89 35.16 -19.06
CA ARG A 187 -8.94 36.48 -18.41
C ARG A 187 -10.04 36.59 -17.34
N SER A 188 -11.05 35.74 -17.41
CA SER A 188 -12.12 35.66 -16.40
C SER A 188 -11.77 34.78 -15.20
N ILE A 189 -10.61 34.08 -15.21
CA ILE A 189 -10.19 33.28 -14.06
C ILE A 189 -9.86 34.19 -12.88
N ARG A 190 -10.47 33.88 -11.74
CA ARG A 190 -10.14 34.50 -10.46
C ARG A 190 -9.05 33.70 -9.76
N ALA A 191 -7.81 34.20 -9.81
CA ALA A 191 -6.74 33.71 -8.96
C ALA A 191 -6.97 34.17 -7.51
N ILE A 192 -6.80 33.26 -6.56
CA ILE A 192 -6.99 33.54 -5.13
C ILE A 192 -5.78 33.08 -4.32
N GLU A 193 -5.61 33.70 -3.17
CA GLU A 193 -4.76 33.20 -2.11
C GLU A 193 -5.62 32.73 -0.95
N TYR A 194 -5.34 31.56 -0.40
CA TYR A 194 -6.12 30.95 0.67
C TYR A 194 -5.23 30.27 1.71
N THR A 195 -5.81 29.97 2.86
CA THR A 195 -5.20 29.12 3.88
C THR A 195 -5.96 27.79 3.88
N ASP A 196 -5.25 26.66 3.81
CA ASP A 196 -5.89 25.34 3.83
C ASP A 196 -6.46 25.09 5.24
N LYS A 197 -7.71 24.65 5.33
CA LYS A 197 -8.34 24.34 6.63
C LYS A 197 -7.70 23.12 7.31
N ARG A 198 -7.02 22.27 6.53
CA ARG A 198 -6.30 21.08 7.03
C ARG A 198 -4.88 21.40 7.45
N ASP A 199 -4.30 22.47 6.89
CA ASP A 199 -2.94 22.93 7.18
C ASP A 199 -2.91 24.46 7.13
N THR A 200 -3.02 25.07 8.30
CA THR A 200 -3.08 26.52 8.44
C THR A 200 -1.71 27.18 8.54
N SER A 201 -0.62 26.41 8.39
CA SER A 201 0.75 26.91 8.58
C SER A 201 1.21 27.87 7.48
N SER A 202 0.62 27.79 6.28
CA SER A 202 1.04 28.55 5.12
C SER A 202 -0.14 29.02 4.26
N ARG A 203 0.05 30.14 3.57
CA ARG A 203 -0.85 30.59 2.50
C ARG A 203 -0.46 29.95 1.19
N ARG A 204 -1.47 29.64 0.38
CA ARG A 204 -1.33 28.99 -0.92
C ARG A 204 -2.03 29.83 -1.99
N VAL A 205 -1.52 29.78 -3.20
CA VAL A 205 -2.16 30.37 -4.38
C VAL A 205 -2.90 29.28 -5.13
N GLY A 206 -4.07 29.60 -5.67
CA GLY A 206 -4.83 28.68 -6.50
C GLY A 206 -6.10 29.30 -7.07
N VAL A 207 -7.06 28.43 -7.37
CA VAL A 207 -8.38 28.79 -7.89
C VAL A 207 -9.46 28.02 -7.13
N ILE A 208 -10.70 28.48 -7.21
CA ILE A 208 -11.85 27.74 -6.70
C ILE A 208 -12.30 26.77 -7.79
N ALA A 209 -12.35 25.47 -7.48
CA ALA A 209 -12.55 24.41 -8.46
C ALA A 209 -13.84 24.58 -9.29
N HIS A 210 -15.00 24.83 -8.67
CA HIS A 210 -16.25 25.01 -9.41
C HIS A 210 -16.31 26.31 -10.24
N GLU A 211 -15.63 27.37 -9.82
CA GLU A 211 -15.50 28.59 -10.64
C GLU A 211 -14.68 28.31 -11.90
N LEU A 212 -13.57 27.56 -11.76
CA LEU A 212 -12.78 27.12 -12.89
C LEU A 212 -13.56 26.15 -13.78
N GLN A 213 -14.32 25.21 -13.20
CA GLN A 213 -15.09 24.20 -13.93
C GLN A 213 -16.14 24.84 -14.87
N ALA A 214 -16.74 25.97 -14.47
CA ALA A 214 -17.68 26.71 -15.31
C ALA A 214 -17.02 27.28 -16.59
N LEU A 215 -15.70 27.53 -16.56
CA LEU A 215 -14.93 28.07 -17.68
C LEU A 215 -14.19 26.96 -18.46
N PHE A 216 -13.63 25.98 -17.75
CA PHE A 216 -12.77 24.92 -18.26
C PHE A 216 -13.17 23.57 -17.62
N PRO A 217 -14.27 22.96 -18.07
CA PRO A 217 -14.82 21.75 -17.43
C PRO A 217 -13.87 20.55 -17.48
N LEU A 218 -13.01 20.47 -18.51
CA LEU A 218 -12.02 19.39 -18.67
C LEU A 218 -10.85 19.46 -17.69
N LEU A 219 -10.73 20.55 -16.91
CA LEU A 219 -9.64 20.74 -15.94
C LEU A 219 -10.04 20.39 -14.52
N VAL A 220 -11.32 20.06 -14.28
CA VAL A 220 -11.84 19.85 -12.93
C VAL A 220 -12.60 18.53 -12.84
N ASP A 221 -12.09 17.64 -12.00
CA ASP A 221 -12.75 16.38 -11.66
C ASP A 221 -13.62 16.55 -10.42
N GLY A 222 -14.81 15.95 -10.45
CA GLY A 222 -15.78 15.97 -9.36
C GLY A 222 -16.88 17.02 -9.52
N VAL A 223 -17.87 16.95 -8.63
CA VAL A 223 -19.09 17.78 -8.66
C VAL A 223 -19.11 18.71 -7.46
N LYS A 224 -19.56 19.97 -7.69
CA LYS A 224 -19.68 20.98 -6.63
C LYS A 224 -20.61 20.47 -5.50
N ASP A 225 -20.15 20.60 -4.27
CA ASP A 225 -20.87 20.22 -3.03
C ASP A 225 -21.33 18.76 -2.98
N ALA A 226 -20.68 17.88 -3.75
CA ALA A 226 -20.92 16.45 -3.64
C ALA A 226 -20.51 15.93 -2.25
N VAL A 227 -21.17 14.87 -1.80
CA VAL A 227 -20.97 14.26 -0.47
C VAL A 227 -20.82 12.76 -0.66
N ASN A 228 -19.87 12.18 0.07
CA ASN A 228 -19.72 10.74 0.22
C ASN A 228 -20.17 10.35 1.63
N THR A 229 -21.12 9.41 1.72
CA THR A 229 -21.47 8.81 3.00
C THR A 229 -20.48 7.69 3.31
N THR A 230 -19.60 7.93 4.27
CA THR A 230 -18.62 6.95 4.74
C THR A 230 -19.06 6.37 6.09
N GLN A 231 -18.66 5.13 6.36
CA GLN A 231 -18.78 4.56 7.70
C GLN A 231 -17.46 4.81 8.43
N VAL A 232 -17.51 5.66 9.44
CA VAL A 232 -16.36 6.05 10.26
C VAL A 232 -16.50 5.38 11.62
N TRP A 233 -15.38 5.02 12.22
CA TRP A 233 -15.35 4.53 13.59
C TRP A 233 -15.28 5.72 14.55
N GLU A 234 -16.18 5.74 15.54
CA GLU A 234 -16.17 6.72 16.62
C GLU A 234 -15.81 6.03 17.93
N GLY A 235 -14.88 6.62 18.70
CA GLY A 235 -14.33 6.06 19.93
C GLY A 235 -12.79 6.15 19.98
N ASP A 236 -12.16 5.27 20.74
CA ASP A 236 -10.71 5.10 20.74
C ASP A 236 -10.27 4.34 19.48
N LEU A 237 -9.46 5.01 18.65
CA LEU A 237 -8.95 4.50 17.36
C LEU A 237 -7.49 4.07 17.45
N THR A 238 -6.91 4.05 18.63
CA THR A 238 -5.51 3.66 18.82
C THR A 238 -5.35 2.19 18.43
N PRO A 239 -4.48 1.85 17.47
CA PRO A 239 -4.23 0.47 17.11
C PRO A 239 -3.33 -0.18 18.17
N TYR A 240 -3.96 -0.84 19.15
CA TYR A 240 -3.25 -1.64 20.15
C TYR A 240 -2.87 -3.01 19.55
N GLU A 241 -1.73 -3.55 19.98
CA GLU A 241 -1.43 -4.96 19.74
C GLU A 241 -2.46 -5.82 20.49
N PRO A 242 -3.00 -6.90 19.89
CA PRO A 242 -3.98 -7.75 20.57
C PRO A 242 -3.51 -8.22 21.95
N GLY A 243 -4.30 -7.92 22.99
CA GLY A 243 -3.98 -8.25 24.39
C GLY A 243 -3.17 -7.19 25.14
N THR A 244 -2.82 -6.08 24.48
CA THR A 244 -2.15 -4.92 25.11
C THR A 244 -3.10 -3.74 25.34
N GLU A 245 -4.40 -3.95 25.14
CA GLU A 245 -5.42 -2.92 25.30
C GLU A 245 -5.53 -2.46 26.78
N PRO A 246 -5.77 -1.17 27.05
CA PRO A 246 -6.08 -0.67 28.39
C PRO A 246 -7.28 -1.38 29.02
N HIS A 247 -7.30 -1.51 30.35
CA HIS A 247 -8.39 -2.19 31.09
C HIS A 247 -9.77 -1.54 30.89
N ASP A 248 -9.82 -0.25 30.58
CA ASP A 248 -11.02 0.54 30.29
C ASP A 248 -11.28 0.75 28.78
N TYR A 249 -10.58 0.01 27.92
CA TYR A 249 -10.77 0.08 26.47
C TYR A 249 -12.20 -0.31 26.09
N VAL A 250 -12.88 0.60 25.38
CA VAL A 250 -14.17 0.35 24.74
C VAL A 250 -13.94 0.32 23.23
N PRO A 251 -14.24 -0.80 22.55
CA PRO A 251 -14.10 -0.88 21.11
C PRO A 251 -14.90 0.22 20.40
N PRO A 252 -14.35 0.85 19.35
CA PRO A 252 -15.06 1.88 18.62
C PRO A 252 -16.32 1.30 17.95
N ILE A 253 -17.29 2.15 17.64
CA ILE A 253 -18.52 1.77 16.92
C ILE A 253 -18.59 2.41 15.53
N ARG A 254 -19.29 1.76 14.58
CA ARG A 254 -19.43 2.29 13.21
C ARG A 254 -20.61 3.26 13.13
N VAL A 255 -20.32 4.51 12.79
CA VAL A 255 -21.32 5.56 12.57
C VAL A 255 -21.24 6.02 11.11
N LYS A 256 -22.39 6.35 10.52
CA LYS A 256 -22.44 6.93 9.16
C LYS A 256 -22.14 8.41 9.27
N ARG A 257 -21.12 8.86 8.52
CA ARG A 257 -20.75 10.27 8.43
C ARG A 257 -20.79 10.70 6.98
N ASP A 258 -21.37 11.86 6.75
CA ASP A 258 -21.35 12.52 5.46
C ASP A 258 -20.08 13.38 5.39
N GLU A 259 -19.22 13.06 4.43
CA GLU A 259 -17.96 13.76 4.20
C GLU A 259 -17.99 14.45 2.82
N PRO A 260 -17.47 15.69 2.70
CA PRO A 260 -17.44 16.38 1.41
C PRO A 260 -16.61 15.60 0.37
N ALA A 261 -17.21 15.33 -0.79
CA ALA A 261 -16.50 14.83 -1.96
C ALA A 261 -15.84 16.01 -2.68
N LEU A 262 -14.54 16.17 -2.47
CA LEU A 262 -13.78 17.32 -2.97
C LEU A 262 -13.57 17.25 -4.49
N GLN A 263 -13.63 18.42 -5.13
CA GLN A 263 -13.24 18.59 -6.53
C GLN A 263 -11.72 18.76 -6.66
N ASN A 264 -11.14 18.26 -7.74
CA ASN A 264 -9.69 18.30 -8.00
C ASN A 264 -9.39 19.07 -9.29
N VAL A 265 -8.30 19.84 -9.31
CA VAL A 265 -7.92 20.68 -10.47
C VAL A 265 -6.64 20.15 -11.12
N ASN A 266 -6.68 19.92 -12.44
CA ASN A 266 -5.51 19.66 -13.25
C ASN A 266 -4.83 20.99 -13.66
N TYR A 267 -3.98 21.53 -12.78
CA TYR A 267 -3.27 22.78 -13.04
C TYR A 267 -2.33 22.70 -14.25
N ILE A 268 -1.69 21.56 -14.52
CA ILE A 268 -0.78 21.41 -15.69
C ILE A 268 -1.57 21.48 -16.99
N GLY A 269 -2.82 21.01 -16.99
CA GLY A 269 -3.74 21.12 -18.13
C GLY A 269 -4.08 22.55 -18.54
N LEU A 270 -3.81 23.58 -17.72
CA LEU A 270 -3.96 24.99 -18.13
C LEU A 270 -2.96 25.39 -19.22
N ILE A 271 -1.82 24.71 -19.33
CA ILE A 271 -0.73 25.11 -20.24
C ILE A 271 -1.18 25.15 -21.72
N PRO A 272 -1.83 24.11 -22.28
CA PRO A 272 -2.40 24.19 -23.63
C PRO A 272 -3.36 25.37 -23.84
N TYR A 273 -4.20 25.70 -22.86
CA TYR A 273 -5.08 26.86 -22.94
C TYR A 273 -4.30 28.18 -22.94
N LEU A 274 -3.25 28.28 -22.12
CA LEU A 274 -2.37 29.45 -22.10
C LEU A 274 -1.66 29.65 -23.44
N ILE A 275 -1.22 28.56 -24.09
CA ILE A 275 -0.63 28.62 -25.44
C ILE A 275 -1.64 29.15 -26.45
N ALA A 276 -2.87 28.64 -26.46
CA ALA A 276 -3.93 29.13 -27.34
C ALA A 276 -4.27 30.61 -27.08
N ALA A 277 -4.38 31.02 -25.82
CA ALA A 277 -4.63 32.43 -25.49
C ALA A 277 -3.47 33.36 -25.86
N TRP A 278 -2.24 32.86 -25.77
CA TRP A 278 -1.07 33.59 -26.22
C TRP A 278 -1.09 33.82 -27.73
N GLN A 279 -1.44 32.80 -28.53
CA GLN A 279 -1.65 32.94 -29.98
C GLN A 279 -2.69 34.01 -30.33
N ALA A 280 -3.80 34.08 -29.57
CA ALA A 280 -4.80 35.14 -29.75
C ALA A 280 -4.27 36.53 -29.43
N SER A 281 -3.38 36.64 -28.44
CA SER A 281 -2.78 37.90 -28.03
C SER A 281 -1.76 38.37 -29.06
N ASP A 282 -0.95 37.45 -29.59
CA ASP A 282 0.01 37.70 -30.68
C ASP A 282 -0.69 38.20 -31.95
N ALA A 283 -1.77 37.54 -32.35
CA ALA A 283 -2.59 37.97 -33.49
C ALA A 283 -3.18 39.39 -33.30
N ARG A 284 -3.58 39.74 -32.06
CA ARG A 284 -4.06 41.09 -31.74
C ARG A 284 -2.94 42.13 -31.80
N VAL A 285 -1.74 41.81 -31.32
CA VAL A 285 -0.58 42.71 -31.38
C VAL A 285 -0.20 42.97 -32.83
N ALA A 286 -0.07 41.93 -33.66
CA ALA A 286 0.24 42.09 -35.08
C ALA A 286 -0.81 42.95 -35.82
N ALA A 287 -2.10 42.78 -35.49
CA ALA A 287 -3.16 43.61 -36.04
C ALA A 287 -3.07 45.08 -35.60
N LEU A 288 -2.65 45.34 -34.35
CA LEU A 288 -2.43 46.70 -33.85
C LEU A 288 -1.20 47.36 -34.49
N GLU A 289 -0.09 46.63 -34.64
CA GLU A 289 1.12 47.12 -35.30
C GLU A 289 0.83 47.56 -36.74
N LYS A 290 0.14 46.71 -37.51
CA LYS A 290 -0.28 47.06 -38.88
C LYS A 290 -1.16 48.31 -38.94
N ARG A 291 -2.02 48.52 -37.95
CA ARG A 291 -2.85 49.74 -37.86
C ARG A 291 -2.01 50.97 -37.52
N ILE A 292 -1.04 50.83 -36.63
CA ILE A 292 -0.12 51.91 -36.28
C ILE A 292 0.69 52.32 -37.52
N GLU A 293 1.26 51.37 -38.26
CA GLU A 293 2.00 51.64 -39.50
C GLU A 293 1.13 52.36 -40.56
N ALA A 294 -0.11 51.94 -40.72
CA ALA A 294 -1.06 52.56 -41.65
C ALA A 294 -1.47 53.99 -41.23
N ILE A 295 -1.41 54.31 -39.94
CA ILE A 295 -1.67 55.65 -39.41
C ILE A 295 -0.41 56.51 -39.51
N SER A 296 0.77 55.99 -39.17
CA SER A 296 2.04 56.73 -39.19
C SER A 296 2.57 57.02 -40.60
N SER A 297 2.03 56.35 -41.62
CA SER A 297 2.34 56.58 -43.03
C SER A 297 1.44 57.63 -43.70
N LYS A 298 0.50 58.23 -42.96
CA LYS A 298 -0.32 59.38 -43.39
C LYS A 298 0.18 60.67 -42.77
#